data_AF-A0A7C7Q8C2-F1
#
_entry.id   AF-A0A7C7Q8C2-F1
#
_cell.length_a   1.000
_cell.length_b   1.000
_cell.length_c   1.000
_cell.angle_alpha   90.00
_cell.angle_beta   90.00
_cell.angle_gamma   90.00
#
_symmetry.space_group_name_H-M   'P 1'
#
loop_
_entity.id
_entity.type
_entity.pdbx_description
1 polymer ?
#
loop_
_entity_poly.entity_id
_entity_poly.type
_entity_poly.pdbx_seq_one_letter_code
_entity_poly.pdbx_strand_id
1 'polypeptide(L)'
;MKYLATGRYDVGPVWKSRNGQMYYSGNEVTGLFEFAKHHDPDRIKAATFTTDYWAAPGYFYTAADTYALPASFPDERMWREYALPYLRRWGNWNLVYVYFPVMDTISYCPSFQERWPYARFSKHGYMLFLDALLGEVVEFLQANELWDETYLFLASDHGYHAGCSTARKMGATGPNWCCDHPEPHDCEIWDFERDRSTDRYSGCTRRVLFLLSGGALDPSLRGKVLEEAEIIDVAPTIADIMKVPYPCEGESVFRRLG
;
A
#
# COMPACT_ATOMS: atom_id res chain seq x y z
N MET A 1 0.82 7.00 1.55
CA MET A 1 0.74 6.69 0.09
C MET A 1 1.55 7.55 -0.87
N LYS A 2 1.86 8.84 -0.58
CA LYS A 2 2.54 9.70 -1.57
C LYS A 2 3.93 9.21 -1.97
N TYR A 3 4.73 8.83 -0.98
CA TYR A 3 6.07 8.28 -1.18
C TYR A 3 6.04 7.04 -2.09
N LEU A 4 5.03 6.17 -1.90
CA LEU A 4 4.81 4.99 -2.73
C LEU A 4 4.45 5.35 -4.18
N ALA A 5 3.55 6.32 -4.37
CA ALA A 5 3.09 6.74 -5.69
C ALA A 5 4.16 7.50 -6.50
N THR A 6 5.11 8.14 -5.81
CA THR A 6 6.12 9.02 -6.42
C THR A 6 7.54 8.46 -6.41
N GLY A 7 7.82 7.50 -5.52
CA GLY A 7 9.19 7.02 -5.28
C GLY A 7 10.13 8.09 -4.73
N ARG A 8 9.61 9.10 -4.03
CA ARG A 8 10.39 10.26 -3.56
C ARG A 8 10.01 10.65 -2.14
N TYR A 9 11.00 11.02 -1.34
CA TYR A 9 10.90 11.60 0.00
C TYR A 9 10.77 13.12 -0.01
N ASP A 10 11.32 13.79 -1.01
CA ASP A 10 11.36 15.26 -1.11
C ASP A 10 9.99 15.92 -1.37
N VAL A 11 8.91 15.13 -1.43
CA VAL A 11 7.57 15.61 -1.76
C VAL A 11 6.59 15.51 -0.58
N GLY A 12 6.28 16.65 0.03
CA GLY A 12 5.28 16.74 1.10
C GLY A 12 3.84 16.45 0.64
N PRO A 13 2.87 16.28 1.55
CA PRO A 13 1.47 16.02 1.19
C PRO A 13 0.86 17.16 0.35
N VAL A 14 0.07 16.81 -0.67
CA VAL A 14 -0.62 17.82 -1.54
C VAL A 14 -1.92 18.32 -0.92
N TRP A 15 -2.52 17.50 -0.05
CA TRP A 15 -3.72 17.84 0.68
C TRP A 15 -3.34 18.64 1.91
N LYS A 16 -3.94 19.82 2.03
CA LYS A 16 -3.77 20.71 3.17
C LYS A 16 -5.11 20.91 3.83
N SER A 17 -5.09 21.15 5.14
CA SER A 17 -6.28 21.55 5.88
C SER A 17 -6.26 23.06 6.13
N ARG A 18 -7.39 23.73 5.89
CA ARG A 18 -7.63 25.11 6.32
C ARG A 18 -9.00 25.17 6.96
N ASN A 19 -9.06 25.59 8.23
CA ASN A 19 -10.29 25.65 9.02
C ASN A 19 -11.06 24.31 9.06
N GLY A 20 -10.34 23.18 9.10
CA GLY A 20 -10.93 21.84 9.10
C GLY A 20 -11.40 21.33 7.73
N GLN A 21 -11.30 22.14 6.67
CA GLN A 21 -11.58 21.68 5.31
C GLN A 21 -10.29 21.31 4.58
N MET A 22 -10.27 20.11 4.03
CA MET A 22 -9.19 19.63 3.17
C MET A 22 -9.32 20.26 1.78
N TYR A 23 -8.21 20.75 1.23
CA TYR A 23 -8.14 21.23 -0.14
C TYR A 23 -6.87 20.74 -0.82
N TYR A 24 -6.97 20.52 -2.13
CA TYR A 24 -5.83 20.21 -2.98
C TYR A 24 -5.05 21.49 -3.24
N SER A 25 -3.81 21.54 -2.78
CA SER A 25 -2.98 22.75 -2.89
C SER A 25 -2.20 22.88 -4.21
N GLY A 26 -2.44 21.97 -5.16
CA GLY A 26 -1.58 21.79 -6.33
C GLY A 26 -0.42 20.84 -6.03
N ASN A 27 0.19 20.31 -7.09
CA ASN A 27 1.43 19.55 -6.99
C ASN A 27 2.29 19.82 -8.23
N GLU A 28 3.58 20.02 -8.01
CA GLU A 28 4.57 20.12 -9.09
C GLU A 28 5.10 18.73 -9.50
N VAL A 29 4.70 17.67 -8.79
CA VAL A 29 5.19 16.31 -9.00
C VAL A 29 4.09 15.41 -9.55
N THR A 30 4.43 14.71 -10.64
CA THR A 30 3.62 13.70 -11.30
C THR A 30 3.86 12.32 -10.69
N GLY A 31 2.80 11.60 -10.33
CA GLY A 31 2.88 10.24 -9.82
C GLY A 31 3.20 9.24 -10.94
N LEU A 32 3.68 8.05 -10.60
CA LEU A 32 4.09 7.05 -11.61
C LEU A 32 3.00 6.75 -12.63
N PHE A 33 1.75 6.55 -12.18
CA PHE A 33 0.65 6.15 -13.06
C PHE A 33 0.29 7.24 -14.08
N GLU A 34 0.23 8.49 -13.62
CA GLU A 34 0.04 9.66 -14.46
C GLU A 34 1.20 9.81 -15.46
N PHE A 35 2.44 9.69 -14.98
CA PHE A 35 3.64 9.78 -15.80
C PHE A 35 3.66 8.71 -16.90
N ALA A 36 3.45 7.44 -16.54
CA ALA A 36 3.49 6.33 -17.48
C ALA A 36 2.46 6.53 -18.61
N LYS A 37 1.24 6.95 -18.25
CA LYS A 37 0.18 7.22 -19.22
C LYS A 37 0.50 8.40 -20.15
N HIS A 38 1.11 9.47 -19.63
CA HIS A 38 1.56 10.59 -20.48
C HIS A 38 2.76 10.22 -21.36
N HIS A 39 3.66 9.39 -20.86
CA HIS A 39 4.87 8.99 -21.56
C HIS A 39 4.57 8.12 -22.79
N ASP A 40 3.63 7.19 -22.66
CA ASP A 40 3.28 6.25 -23.73
C ASP A 40 1.77 5.91 -23.69
N PRO A 41 0.90 6.83 -24.14
CA PRO A 41 -0.56 6.67 -24.03
C PRO A 41 -1.12 5.54 -24.91
N ASP A 42 -0.39 5.15 -25.96
CA ASP A 42 -0.80 4.08 -26.87
C ASP A 42 -0.56 2.71 -26.24
N ARG A 43 0.58 2.53 -25.56
CA ARG A 43 0.93 1.27 -24.88
C ARG A 43 0.35 1.15 -23.48
N ILE A 44 0.36 2.22 -22.69
CA ILE A 44 -0.03 2.17 -21.27
C ILE A 44 -1.53 2.29 -21.13
N LYS A 45 -2.15 1.22 -20.61
CA LYS A 45 -3.57 1.13 -20.31
C LYS A 45 -3.72 0.97 -18.80
N ALA A 46 -3.65 2.11 -18.13
CA ALA A 46 -3.69 2.19 -16.68
C ALA A 46 -5.13 2.24 -16.15
N ALA A 47 -5.36 1.71 -14.96
CA ALA A 47 -6.60 1.90 -14.21
C ALA A 47 -6.32 1.98 -12.72
N THR A 48 -6.93 2.93 -12.02
CA THR A 48 -6.74 3.12 -10.58
C THR A 48 -8.08 3.13 -9.85
N PHE A 49 -8.17 2.28 -8.82
CA PHE A 49 -9.34 2.16 -7.95
C PHE A 49 -8.91 2.58 -6.55
N THR A 50 -9.31 3.78 -6.14
CA THR A 50 -8.79 4.41 -4.93
C THR A 50 -9.84 5.27 -4.24
N THR A 51 -9.43 6.00 -3.21
CA THR A 51 -10.30 6.94 -2.52
C THR A 51 -10.00 8.39 -2.88
N ASP A 52 -10.97 9.27 -2.65
CA ASP A 52 -10.93 10.71 -2.92
C ASP A 52 -9.61 11.40 -2.53
N TYR A 53 -9.05 11.09 -1.36
CA TYR A 53 -7.77 11.64 -0.90
C TYR A 53 -6.55 11.17 -1.70
N TRP A 54 -6.68 10.16 -2.55
CA TRP A 54 -5.55 9.58 -3.28
C TRP A 54 -5.74 9.65 -4.80
N ALA A 55 -6.91 10.10 -5.24
CA ALA A 55 -7.24 10.40 -6.63
C ALA A 55 -6.83 11.84 -7.04
N ALA A 56 -5.63 12.28 -6.64
CA ALA A 56 -5.10 13.61 -6.97
C ALA A 56 -3.73 13.54 -7.65
N PRO A 57 -3.34 14.53 -8.49
CA PRO A 57 -2.05 14.53 -9.16
C PRO A 57 -0.86 14.41 -8.19
N GLY A 58 0.06 13.50 -8.54
CA GLY A 58 1.15 13.06 -7.67
C GLY A 58 0.81 11.95 -6.67
N TYR A 59 -0.39 11.37 -6.75
CA TYR A 59 -0.73 10.07 -6.19
C TYR A 59 -1.08 9.09 -7.33
N PHE A 60 -2.11 8.27 -7.15
CA PHE A 60 -2.60 7.26 -8.11
C PHE A 60 -3.66 7.84 -9.05
N TYR A 61 -3.45 9.08 -9.50
CA TYR A 61 -4.34 9.78 -10.41
C TYR A 61 -4.00 9.48 -11.87
N THR A 62 -5.04 9.32 -12.69
CA THR A 62 -4.99 9.38 -14.15
C THR A 62 -6.26 10.07 -14.65
N ALA A 63 -6.15 11.00 -15.60
CA ALA A 63 -7.25 11.88 -15.98
C ALA A 63 -8.50 11.22 -16.60
N ALA A 64 -8.51 9.90 -16.83
CA ALA A 64 -9.64 9.19 -17.42
C ALA A 64 -9.95 7.81 -16.79
N ASP A 65 -9.01 7.21 -16.04
CA ASP A 65 -9.14 5.82 -15.58
C ASP A 65 -8.99 5.70 -14.07
N THR A 66 -9.37 6.77 -13.35
CA THR A 66 -9.36 6.80 -11.88
C THR A 66 -10.78 6.79 -11.33
N TYR A 67 -11.07 5.75 -10.55
CA TYR A 67 -12.26 5.64 -9.74
C TYR A 67 -11.95 6.16 -8.33
N ALA A 68 -12.49 7.33 -8.00
CA ALA A 68 -12.33 7.98 -6.70
C ALA A 68 -13.55 7.72 -5.81
N LEU A 69 -13.42 6.76 -4.89
CA LEU A 69 -14.47 6.38 -3.95
C LEU A 69 -14.31 7.10 -2.60
N PRO A 70 -15.31 7.08 -1.69
CA PRO A 70 -15.15 7.68 -0.37
C PRO A 70 -13.97 7.13 0.44
N ALA A 71 -13.36 7.97 1.28
CA ALA A 71 -12.16 7.68 2.08
C ALA A 71 -12.03 6.29 2.74
N SER A 72 -13.12 5.75 3.28
CA SER A 72 -13.16 4.43 3.94
C SER A 72 -14.06 3.45 3.21
N PHE A 73 -14.03 3.49 1.87
CA PHE A 73 -14.84 2.60 1.04
C PHE A 73 -14.49 1.12 1.31
N PRO A 74 -15.48 0.22 1.44
CA PRO A 74 -15.19 -1.18 1.80
C PRO A 74 -14.33 -1.91 0.77
N ASP A 75 -13.26 -2.57 1.23
CA ASP A 75 -12.26 -3.24 0.38
C ASP A 75 -12.88 -4.30 -0.54
N GLU A 76 -13.80 -5.12 -0.03
CA GLU A 76 -14.49 -6.13 -0.83
C GLU A 76 -15.35 -5.51 -1.94
N ARG A 77 -15.91 -4.33 -1.69
CA ARG A 77 -16.71 -3.61 -2.69
C ARG A 77 -15.81 -2.94 -3.71
N MET A 78 -14.66 -2.37 -3.29
CA MET A 78 -13.64 -1.84 -4.19
C MET A 78 -13.25 -2.90 -5.23
N TRP A 79 -12.98 -4.12 -4.78
CA TRP A 79 -12.66 -5.23 -5.65
C TRP A 79 -13.87 -5.68 -6.48
N ARG A 80 -14.96 -6.14 -5.83
CA ARG A 80 -16.04 -6.88 -6.49
C ARG A 80 -16.97 -6.01 -7.33
N GLU A 81 -17.15 -4.73 -6.98
CA GLU A 81 -18.10 -3.83 -7.66
C GLU A 81 -17.42 -2.89 -8.66
N TYR A 82 -16.10 -2.64 -8.54
CA TYR A 82 -15.40 -1.67 -9.39
C TYR A 82 -14.22 -2.29 -10.14
N ALA A 83 -13.19 -2.78 -9.44
CA ALA A 83 -12.00 -3.29 -10.09
C ALA A 83 -12.30 -4.52 -10.95
N LEU A 84 -12.87 -5.58 -10.37
CA LEU A 84 -13.16 -6.83 -11.08
C LEU A 84 -14.10 -6.61 -12.30
N PRO A 85 -15.22 -5.87 -12.21
CA PRO A 85 -16.05 -5.58 -13.37
C PRO A 85 -15.31 -4.81 -14.47
N TYR A 86 -14.45 -3.84 -14.12
CA TYR A 86 -13.63 -3.12 -15.08
C TYR A 86 -12.66 -4.06 -15.81
N LEU A 87 -11.92 -4.89 -15.05
CA LEU A 87 -10.94 -5.82 -15.61
C LEU A 87 -11.58 -6.90 -16.51
N ARG A 88 -12.82 -7.29 -16.22
CA ARG A 88 -13.61 -8.18 -17.09
C ARG A 88 -14.10 -7.50 -18.36
N ARG A 89 -14.44 -6.21 -18.27
CA ARG A 89 -14.98 -5.46 -19.40
C ARG A 89 -13.89 -5.07 -20.40
N TRP A 90 -12.71 -4.73 -19.90
CA TRP A 90 -11.58 -4.25 -20.70
C TRP A 90 -10.44 -5.26 -20.57
N GLY A 91 -10.02 -5.89 -21.67
CA GLY A 91 -8.98 -6.93 -21.64
C GLY A 91 -7.57 -6.45 -21.96
N ASN A 92 -7.36 -5.15 -22.14
CA ASN A 92 -6.09 -4.59 -22.62
C ASN A 92 -5.36 -3.74 -21.56
N TRP A 93 -5.76 -3.81 -20.29
CA TRP A 93 -5.05 -3.13 -19.21
C TRP A 93 -3.66 -3.75 -18.99
N ASN A 94 -2.70 -2.95 -18.55
CA ASN A 94 -1.36 -3.43 -18.21
C ASN A 94 -0.70 -2.68 -17.04
N LEU A 95 -1.46 -1.81 -16.36
CA LEU A 95 -1.01 -1.13 -15.15
C LEU A 95 -2.22 -0.84 -14.25
N VAL A 96 -2.47 -1.70 -13.27
CA VAL A 96 -3.68 -1.63 -12.42
C VAL A 96 -3.29 -1.38 -10.98
N TYR A 97 -3.99 -0.45 -10.34
CA TYR A 97 -3.87 -0.18 -8.91
C TYR A 97 -5.22 -0.33 -8.22
N VAL A 98 -5.25 -1.07 -7.12
CA VAL A 98 -6.43 -1.24 -6.25
C VAL A 98 -6.01 -0.89 -4.82
N TYR A 99 -6.69 0.07 -4.21
CA TYR A 99 -6.45 0.49 -2.84
C TYR A 99 -7.48 -0.10 -1.88
N PHE A 100 -7.00 -0.63 -0.77
CA PHE A 100 -7.82 -1.19 0.31
C PHE A 100 -7.70 -0.32 1.58
N PRO A 101 -8.56 0.71 1.75
CA PRO A 101 -8.43 1.70 2.83
C PRO A 101 -8.83 1.21 4.22
N VAL A 102 -9.62 0.15 4.36
CA VAL A 102 -10.34 -0.10 5.62
C VAL A 102 -9.40 -0.46 6.77
N MET A 103 -8.21 -0.99 6.50
CA MET A 103 -7.22 -1.31 7.54
C MET A 103 -6.90 -0.11 8.45
N ASP A 104 -6.88 1.11 7.91
CA ASP A 104 -6.62 2.34 8.68
C ASP A 104 -7.71 2.64 9.70
N THR A 105 -8.94 2.21 9.41
CA THR A 105 -10.08 2.41 10.32
C THR A 105 -10.08 1.42 11.49
N ILE A 106 -9.26 0.37 11.41
CA ILE A 106 -9.19 -0.69 12.43
C ILE A 106 -7.99 -0.39 13.33
N SER A 107 -8.16 0.57 14.23
CA SER A 107 -7.10 1.04 15.13
C SER A 107 -7.58 1.05 16.57
N TYR A 108 -6.67 1.21 17.53
CA TYR A 108 -6.98 1.19 18.96
C TYR A 108 -7.70 -0.10 19.39
N CYS A 109 -7.22 -1.22 18.86
CA CYS A 109 -7.81 -2.54 19.02
C CYS A 109 -6.71 -3.58 19.31
N PRO A 110 -7.05 -4.80 19.74
CA PRO A 110 -6.09 -5.90 19.80
C PRO A 110 -5.42 -6.14 18.44
N SER A 111 -4.12 -6.46 18.46
CA SER A 111 -3.41 -6.86 17.24
C SER A 111 -3.87 -8.25 16.79
N PHE A 112 -4.05 -9.17 17.74
CA PHE A 112 -4.48 -10.55 17.55
C PHE A 112 -5.61 -10.90 18.51
N GLN A 113 -6.56 -11.71 18.05
CA GLN A 113 -7.59 -12.31 18.89
C GLN A 113 -8.06 -13.63 18.30
N GLU A 114 -8.10 -14.69 19.12
CA GLU A 114 -8.32 -16.06 18.65
C GLU A 114 -9.74 -16.33 18.11
N ARG A 115 -10.78 -15.73 18.72
CA ARG A 115 -12.18 -15.99 18.36
C ARG A 115 -12.98 -14.70 18.30
N TRP A 116 -13.44 -14.29 17.10
CA TRP A 116 -14.50 -13.29 16.95
C TRP A 116 -15.32 -13.48 15.67
N PRO A 117 -16.62 -13.09 15.69
CA PRO A 117 -17.51 -13.17 14.52
C PRO A 117 -17.18 -12.19 13.38
N TYR A 118 -16.37 -11.15 13.59
CA TYR A 118 -16.16 -10.09 12.59
C TYR A 118 -14.68 -9.73 12.41
N ALA A 119 -14.24 -9.65 11.15
CA ALA A 119 -12.84 -9.39 10.78
C ALA A 119 -12.30 -8.05 11.31
N ARG A 120 -13.16 -7.03 11.48
CA ARG A 120 -12.75 -5.66 11.85
C ARG A 120 -12.42 -5.44 13.33
N PHE A 121 -12.46 -6.47 14.17
CA PHE A 121 -12.21 -6.33 15.62
C PHE A 121 -10.73 -6.42 16.01
N SER A 122 -9.88 -6.93 15.13
CA SER A 122 -8.43 -6.96 15.33
C SER A 122 -7.71 -6.74 14.02
N LYS A 123 -6.47 -6.23 14.09
CA LYS A 123 -5.61 -6.11 12.91
C LYS A 123 -5.43 -7.46 12.21
N HIS A 124 -5.15 -8.52 12.97
CA HIS A 124 -4.97 -9.87 12.42
C HIS A 124 -6.21 -10.41 11.72
N GLY A 125 -7.39 -10.29 12.35
CA GLY A 125 -8.64 -10.73 11.72
C GLY A 125 -8.89 -10.03 10.38
N TYR A 126 -8.53 -8.75 10.27
CA TYR A 126 -8.66 -8.02 9.02
C TYR A 126 -7.58 -8.36 7.99
N MET A 127 -6.35 -8.66 8.43
CA MET A 127 -5.31 -9.17 7.53
C MET A 127 -5.72 -10.49 6.89
N LEU A 128 -6.35 -11.42 7.63
CA LEU A 128 -6.88 -12.66 7.05
C LEU A 128 -8.01 -12.41 6.05
N PHE A 129 -8.84 -11.41 6.29
CA PHE A 129 -9.86 -10.99 5.33
C PHE A 129 -9.25 -10.42 4.05
N LEU A 130 -8.23 -9.57 4.16
CA LEU A 130 -7.48 -9.06 3.00
C LEU A 130 -6.80 -10.19 2.23
N ASP A 131 -6.20 -11.16 2.92
CA ASP A 131 -5.58 -12.34 2.32
C ASP A 131 -6.59 -13.15 1.49
N ALA A 132 -7.80 -13.38 2.01
CA ALA A 132 -8.88 -14.02 1.24
C ALA A 132 -9.30 -13.20 0.00
N LEU A 133 -9.34 -11.87 0.12
CA LEU A 133 -9.65 -10.98 -1.00
C LEU A 133 -8.54 -11.01 -2.08
N LEU A 134 -7.26 -11.10 -1.66
CA LEU A 134 -6.15 -11.32 -2.57
C LEU A 134 -6.24 -12.68 -3.28
N GLY A 135 -6.74 -13.71 -2.58
CA GLY A 135 -7.12 -14.98 -3.18
C GLY A 135 -8.06 -14.82 -4.37
N GLU A 136 -9.12 -14.02 -4.24
CA GLU A 136 -10.04 -13.72 -5.35
C GLU A 136 -9.35 -13.03 -6.54
N VAL A 137 -8.37 -12.15 -6.27
CA VAL A 137 -7.58 -11.51 -7.34
C VAL A 137 -6.74 -12.55 -8.09
N VAL A 138 -6.06 -13.44 -7.36
CA VAL A 138 -5.25 -14.51 -7.96
C VAL A 138 -6.12 -15.49 -8.75
N GLU A 139 -7.26 -15.90 -8.20
CA GLU A 139 -8.23 -16.77 -8.88
C GLU A 139 -8.73 -16.13 -10.18
N PHE A 140 -9.05 -14.82 -10.16
CA PHE A 140 -9.43 -14.10 -11.36
C PHE A 140 -8.31 -14.13 -12.42
N LEU A 141 -7.07 -13.83 -12.05
CA LEU A 141 -5.94 -13.85 -12.97
C LEU A 141 -5.70 -15.24 -13.56
N GLN A 142 -5.77 -16.29 -12.74
CA GLN A 142 -5.59 -17.68 -13.18
C GLN A 142 -6.73 -18.15 -14.09
N ALA A 143 -7.98 -17.89 -13.72
CA ALA A 143 -9.16 -18.30 -14.48
C ALA A 143 -9.27 -17.61 -15.86
N ASN A 144 -8.58 -16.49 -16.05
CA ASN A 144 -8.54 -15.75 -17.31
C ASN A 144 -7.20 -15.88 -18.03
N GLU A 145 -6.31 -16.80 -17.60
CA GLU A 145 -5.00 -17.07 -18.22
C GLU A 145 -4.03 -15.86 -18.21
N LEU A 146 -4.23 -14.93 -17.27
CA LEU A 146 -3.42 -13.70 -17.13
C LEU A 146 -2.28 -13.84 -16.11
N TRP A 147 -2.29 -14.90 -15.29
CA TRP A 147 -1.35 -15.07 -14.19
C TRP A 147 0.11 -15.09 -14.65
N ASP A 148 0.41 -15.83 -15.72
CA ASP A 148 1.77 -16.05 -16.21
C ASP A 148 2.44 -14.79 -16.79
N GLU A 149 1.65 -13.79 -17.17
CA GLU A 149 2.11 -12.50 -17.68
C GLU A 149 1.97 -11.34 -16.68
N THR A 150 1.47 -11.62 -15.47
CA THR A 150 1.23 -10.59 -14.45
C THR A 150 2.35 -10.56 -13.42
N TYR A 151 2.83 -9.35 -13.10
CA TYR A 151 3.51 -9.05 -11.85
C TYR A 151 2.48 -8.57 -10.83
N LEU A 152 2.45 -9.19 -9.65
CA LEU A 152 1.57 -8.79 -8.55
C LEU A 152 2.39 -8.07 -7.47
N PHE A 153 2.10 -6.79 -7.28
CA PHE A 153 2.68 -5.96 -6.21
C PHE A 153 1.71 -5.88 -5.03
N LEU A 154 2.19 -6.20 -3.84
CA LEU A 154 1.48 -5.98 -2.59
C LEU A 154 2.34 -5.09 -1.70
N ALA A 155 1.85 -3.89 -1.37
CA ALA A 155 2.57 -2.96 -0.55
C ALA A 155 1.64 -2.26 0.45
N SER A 156 2.13 -2.06 1.67
CA SER A 156 1.49 -1.22 2.68
C SER A 156 2.19 0.14 2.69
N ASP A 157 1.44 1.22 2.84
CA ASP A 157 2.04 2.55 2.81
C ASP A 157 2.53 3.06 4.16
N HIS A 158 2.13 2.40 5.24
CA HIS A 158 2.70 2.51 6.58
C HIS A 158 2.43 1.24 7.40
N GLY A 159 3.10 1.14 8.55
CA GLY A 159 2.77 0.18 9.61
C GLY A 159 1.98 0.84 10.74
N TYR A 160 1.84 0.14 11.87
CA TYR A 160 1.15 0.64 13.07
C TYR A 160 1.98 0.40 14.32
N HIS A 161 1.81 1.26 15.33
CA HIS A 161 2.42 1.08 16.63
C HIS A 161 1.78 -0.09 17.37
N ALA A 162 2.59 -1.09 17.70
CA ALA A 162 2.24 -2.21 18.56
C ALA A 162 3.49 -2.66 19.31
N GLY A 163 3.35 -3.04 20.59
CA GLY A 163 4.47 -3.55 21.38
C GLY A 163 5.62 -2.56 21.63
N CYS A 164 5.39 -1.25 21.43
CA CYS A 164 6.45 -0.23 21.42
C CYS A 164 6.21 0.91 22.41
N SER A 165 7.23 1.75 22.60
CA SER A 165 7.19 2.90 23.50
C SER A 165 6.10 3.92 23.15
N THR A 166 5.83 4.16 21.86
CA THR A 166 4.70 5.02 21.43
C THR A 166 3.36 4.39 21.78
N ALA A 167 3.17 3.09 21.50
CA ALA A 167 1.95 2.38 21.86
C ALA A 167 1.68 2.42 23.37
N ARG A 168 2.73 2.25 24.19
CA ARG A 168 2.64 2.37 25.65
C ARG A 168 2.19 3.76 26.09
N LYS A 169 2.77 4.83 25.52
CA LYS A 169 2.38 6.24 25.79
C LYS A 169 0.92 6.50 25.44
N MET A 170 0.40 5.81 24.43
CA MET A 170 -1.00 5.88 24.00
C MET A 170 -1.94 5.02 24.86
N GLY A 171 -1.43 4.36 25.91
CA GLY A 171 -2.24 3.64 26.89
C GLY A 171 -2.29 2.12 26.70
N ALA A 172 -1.51 1.54 25.77
CA ALA A 172 -1.40 0.09 25.69
C ALA A 172 -0.90 -0.48 27.02
N THR A 173 -1.54 -1.54 27.51
CA THR A 173 -1.16 -2.27 28.74
C THR A 173 -0.43 -3.58 28.47
N GLY A 174 -0.29 -3.95 27.20
CA GLY A 174 0.41 -5.14 26.76
C GLY A 174 0.81 -5.06 25.28
N PRO A 175 1.59 -6.04 24.78
CA PRO A 175 2.07 -6.03 23.40
C PRO A 175 0.96 -6.27 22.36
N ASN A 176 -0.15 -6.88 22.77
CA ASN A 176 -1.30 -7.19 21.91
C ASN A 176 -2.28 -6.02 21.81
N TRP A 177 -1.80 -4.83 21.44
CA TRP A 177 -2.63 -3.65 21.28
C TRP A 177 -2.03 -2.72 20.22
N CYS A 178 -2.83 -2.40 19.20
CA CYS A 178 -2.46 -1.52 18.10
C CYS A 178 -2.91 -0.08 18.39
N CYS A 179 -1.99 0.88 18.26
CA CYS A 179 -2.20 2.30 18.60
C CYS A 179 -2.06 3.21 17.38
N ASP A 180 -2.65 2.84 16.24
CA ASP A 180 -2.60 3.63 15.02
C ASP A 180 -1.12 3.92 14.59
N HIS A 181 -0.85 5.04 13.91
CA HIS A 181 0.45 5.38 13.35
C HIS A 181 0.96 6.83 13.62
N PRO A 182 0.64 7.49 14.75
CA PRO A 182 1.12 8.85 15.01
C PRO A 182 2.63 8.93 15.25
N GLU A 183 3.18 10.15 15.18
CA GLU A 183 4.54 10.43 15.64
C GLU A 183 4.70 10.18 17.15
N PRO A 184 5.92 9.85 17.62
CA PRO A 184 7.12 9.59 16.84
C PRO A 184 7.12 8.20 16.19
N HIS A 185 7.67 8.12 14.97
CA HIS A 185 7.78 6.88 14.20
C HIS A 185 8.97 6.01 14.63
N ASP A 186 10.04 6.64 15.13
CA ASP A 186 11.25 5.98 15.63
C ASP A 186 11.04 5.51 17.07
N CYS A 187 10.19 4.48 17.21
CA CYS A 187 9.82 3.90 18.50
C CYS A 187 10.72 2.71 18.89
N GLU A 188 10.73 2.40 20.19
CA GLU A 188 11.54 1.33 20.78
C GLU A 188 10.66 0.18 21.25
N ILE A 189 11.19 -1.04 21.30
CA ILE A 189 10.49 -2.20 21.86
C ILE A 189 10.24 -1.95 23.35
N TRP A 190 9.00 -2.14 23.80
CA TRP A 190 8.61 -1.95 25.19
C TRP A 190 8.52 -3.28 25.95
N ASP A 191 9.14 -3.33 27.11
CA ASP A 191 8.98 -4.42 28.07
C ASP A 191 7.80 -4.08 28.99
N PHE A 192 6.64 -4.69 28.71
CA PHE A 192 5.41 -4.46 29.48
C PHE A 192 5.44 -5.10 30.87
N GLU A 193 6.27 -6.11 31.11
CA GLU A 193 6.38 -6.75 32.42
C GLU A 193 7.15 -5.86 33.39
N ARG A 194 8.20 -5.20 32.91
CA ARG A 194 9.05 -4.28 33.70
C ARG A 194 8.68 -2.82 33.54
N ASP A 195 7.65 -2.54 32.75
CA ASP A 195 7.17 -1.20 32.36
C ASP A 195 8.29 -0.22 31.97
N ARG A 196 9.15 -0.64 31.04
CA ARG A 196 10.29 0.17 30.57
C ARG A 196 10.63 -0.07 29.11
N SER A 197 11.35 0.89 28.51
CA SER A 197 11.97 0.67 27.20
C SER A 197 13.07 -0.38 27.29
N THR A 198 13.29 -1.09 26.18
CA THR A 198 14.44 -1.99 26.02
C THR A 198 15.62 -1.32 25.31
N ASP A 199 15.50 -0.04 24.93
CA ASP A 199 16.47 0.73 24.12
C ASP A 199 16.75 0.10 22.73
N ARG A 200 15.96 -0.90 22.33
CA ARG A 200 16.04 -1.54 21.01
C ARG A 200 15.06 -0.89 20.06
N TYR A 201 15.54 -0.48 18.89
CA TYR A 201 14.70 0.06 17.83
C TYR A 201 13.60 -0.92 17.41
N SER A 202 12.39 -0.40 17.28
CA SER A 202 11.23 -1.13 16.75
C SER A 202 10.79 -0.57 15.41
N GLY A 203 10.59 0.74 15.30
CA GLY A 203 10.18 1.39 14.04
C GLY A 203 8.88 0.83 13.45
N CYS A 204 7.90 0.47 14.29
CA CYS A 204 6.73 -0.32 13.88
C CYS A 204 5.95 0.32 12.72
N THR A 205 5.84 1.65 12.69
CA THR A 205 5.12 2.37 11.63
C THR A 205 5.92 2.53 10.35
N ARG A 206 7.23 2.28 10.37
CA ARG A 206 8.12 2.31 9.19
C ARG A 206 8.32 0.95 8.54
N ARG A 207 8.16 -0.14 9.30
CA ARG A 207 8.21 -1.51 8.76
C ARG A 207 6.90 -1.82 8.06
N VAL A 208 6.96 -1.88 6.73
CA VAL A 208 5.81 -2.13 5.87
C VAL A 208 6.01 -3.38 5.03
N LEU A 209 4.89 -3.93 4.53
CA LEU A 209 4.96 -4.98 3.52
C LEU A 209 5.37 -4.36 2.18
N PHE A 210 6.35 -4.96 1.51
CA PHE A 210 6.58 -4.84 0.08
C PHE A 210 6.88 -6.24 -0.45
N LEU A 211 5.89 -6.83 -1.12
CA LEU A 211 5.98 -8.14 -1.74
C LEU A 211 5.80 -7.99 -3.26
N LEU A 212 6.68 -8.66 -4.00
CA LEU A 212 6.54 -8.85 -5.43
C LEU A 212 6.29 -10.34 -5.72
N SER A 213 5.25 -10.62 -6.48
CA SER A 213 4.80 -11.95 -6.87
C SER A 213 4.27 -11.94 -8.31
N GLY A 214 3.50 -12.94 -8.70
CA GLY A 214 2.94 -13.09 -10.04
C GLY A 214 3.66 -14.14 -10.88
N GLY A 215 3.00 -14.65 -11.92
CA GLY A 215 3.56 -15.67 -12.81
C GLY A 215 4.70 -15.13 -13.68
N ALA A 216 4.69 -13.82 -13.99
CA ALA A 216 5.76 -13.16 -14.75
C ALA A 216 7.06 -12.97 -13.95
N LEU A 217 7.03 -13.16 -12.62
CA LEU A 217 8.24 -13.06 -11.81
C LEU A 217 9.17 -14.24 -12.09
N ASP A 218 10.43 -13.92 -12.43
CA ASP A 218 11.48 -14.90 -12.69
C ASP A 218 11.53 -15.94 -11.55
N PRO A 219 11.42 -17.24 -11.85
CA PRO A 219 11.44 -18.30 -10.84
C PRO A 219 12.66 -18.26 -9.91
N SER A 220 13.81 -17.76 -10.38
CA SER A 220 15.02 -17.61 -9.58
C SER A 220 14.92 -16.57 -8.47
N LEU A 221 13.93 -15.67 -8.54
CA LEU A 221 13.68 -14.64 -7.53
C LEU A 221 12.68 -15.08 -6.45
N ARG A 222 11.98 -16.20 -6.66
CA ARG A 222 10.96 -16.69 -5.71
C ARG A 222 11.60 -17.10 -4.39
N GLY A 223 11.03 -16.62 -3.30
CA GLY A 223 11.54 -16.89 -1.95
C GLY A 223 12.78 -16.08 -1.57
N LYS A 224 13.30 -15.22 -2.46
CA LYS A 224 14.35 -14.26 -2.09
C LYS A 224 13.77 -13.19 -1.18
N VAL A 225 14.57 -12.78 -0.20
CA VAL A 225 14.28 -11.67 0.71
C VAL A 225 15.37 -10.63 0.53
N LEU A 226 14.96 -9.38 0.33
CA LEU A 226 15.87 -8.25 0.43
C LEU A 226 15.87 -7.77 1.87
N GLU A 227 17.06 -7.71 2.47
CA GLU A 227 17.24 -7.22 3.85
C GLU A 227 16.82 -5.76 3.98
N GLU A 228 17.09 -4.95 2.95
CA GLU A 228 16.78 -3.53 2.92
C GLU A 228 16.03 -3.15 1.65
N ALA A 229 14.81 -2.65 1.84
CA ALA A 229 13.99 -2.04 0.82
C ALA A 229 13.11 -0.96 1.46
N GLU A 230 12.87 0.10 0.72
CA GLU A 230 12.05 1.22 1.17
C GLU A 230 10.76 1.31 0.35
N ILE A 231 9.75 1.94 0.92
CA ILE A 231 8.47 2.16 0.23
C ILE A 231 8.63 2.91 -1.10
N ILE A 232 9.65 3.77 -1.19
CA ILE A 232 9.95 4.54 -2.39
C ILE A 232 10.51 3.68 -3.53
N ASP A 233 10.95 2.45 -3.26
CA ASP A 233 11.48 1.52 -4.25
C ASP A 233 10.36 0.85 -5.08
N VAL A 234 9.10 0.94 -4.65
CA VAL A 234 7.95 0.36 -5.36
C VAL A 234 7.77 1.00 -6.74
N ALA A 235 7.72 2.34 -6.80
CA ALA A 235 7.51 3.08 -8.05
C ALA A 235 8.60 2.80 -9.11
N PRO A 236 9.91 2.90 -8.83
CA PRO A 236 10.95 2.59 -9.81
C PRO A 236 10.95 1.11 -10.20
N THR A 237 10.58 0.19 -9.31
CA THR A 237 10.45 -1.24 -9.67
C THR A 237 9.35 -1.44 -10.72
N ILE A 238 8.19 -0.81 -10.54
CA ILE A 238 7.11 -0.85 -11.54
C ILE A 238 7.55 -0.15 -12.83
N ALA A 239 8.22 1.00 -12.73
CA ALA A 239 8.72 1.75 -13.89
C ALA A 239 9.70 0.93 -14.74
N ASP A 240 10.58 0.16 -14.11
CA ASP A 240 11.53 -0.75 -14.77
C ASP A 240 10.80 -1.85 -15.57
N ILE A 241 9.78 -2.49 -14.97
CA ILE A 241 8.94 -3.49 -15.66
C ILE A 241 8.23 -2.84 -16.86
N MET A 242 7.64 -1.66 -16.63
CA MET A 242 6.90 -0.93 -17.66
C MET A 242 7.82 -0.27 -18.69
N LYS A 243 9.14 -0.30 -18.49
CA LYS A 243 10.15 0.33 -19.35
C LYS A 243 9.86 1.81 -19.60
N VAL A 244 9.49 2.54 -18.53
CA VAL A 244 9.26 3.99 -18.58
C VAL A 244 10.33 4.71 -17.76
N PRO A 245 10.89 5.85 -18.24
CA PRO A 245 11.99 6.55 -17.59
C PRO A 245 11.47 7.45 -16.46
N TYR A 246 10.86 6.86 -15.42
CA TYR A 246 10.25 7.61 -14.33
C TYR A 246 11.30 8.19 -13.37
N PRO A 247 11.41 9.53 -13.23
CA PRO A 247 12.38 10.14 -12.34
C PRO A 247 11.91 10.04 -10.88
N CYS A 248 12.68 9.36 -10.04
CA CYS A 248 12.40 9.18 -8.61
C CYS A 248 13.70 8.96 -7.83
N GLU A 249 13.63 8.97 -6.48
CA GLU A 249 14.77 8.79 -5.59
C GLU A 249 14.98 7.31 -5.21
N GLY A 250 13.91 6.52 -5.22
CA GLY A 250 14.00 5.08 -4.98
C GLY A 250 14.74 4.34 -6.09
N GLU A 251 15.04 3.07 -5.83
CA GLU A 251 15.68 2.19 -6.80
C GLU A 251 14.86 0.93 -7.01
N SER A 252 14.83 0.46 -8.24
CA SER A 252 14.18 -0.81 -8.56
C SER A 252 14.86 -1.97 -7.84
N VAL A 253 14.07 -2.79 -7.15
CA VAL A 253 14.58 -3.93 -6.39
C VAL A 253 15.25 -4.98 -7.28
N PHE A 254 14.93 -5.02 -8.57
CA PHE A 254 15.59 -5.93 -9.52
C PHE A 254 17.06 -5.58 -9.75
N ARG A 255 17.43 -4.30 -9.63
CA ARG A 255 18.82 -3.86 -9.80
C ARG A 255 19.69 -4.25 -8.60
N ARG A 256 19.08 -4.42 -7.44
CA ARG A 256 19.73 -4.84 -6.20
C ARG A 256 19.86 -6.35 -6.04
N LEU A 257 19.11 -7.11 -6.82
CA LEU A 257 19.09 -8.58 -6.81
C LEU A 257 20.06 -9.23 -7.83
N GLY A 258 20.77 -8.40 -8.59
CA GLY A 258 21.75 -8.77 -9.62
C GLY A 258 23.18 -8.85 -9.11
#